data_AF-A0A920U3L3-F1
#
_entry.id   AF-A0A920U3L3-F1
#
_cell.length_a   1.000
_cell.length_b   1.000
_cell.length_c   1.000
_cell.angle_alpha   90.00
_cell.angle_beta   90.00
_cell.angle_gamma   90.00
#
_symmetry.space_group_name_H-M   'P 1'
#
loop_
_entity.id
_entity.type
_entity.pdbx_description
1 polymer ?
#
loop_
_entity_poly.entity_id
_entity_poly.type
_entity_poly.pdbx_seq_one_letter_code
_entity_poly.pdbx_strand_id
1 'polypeptide(L)' 'MVLNDYYRSGKATDHDLVVGKSLARVLSGGSTDITELLTEDHILALERRTILELLKNPATLARIEHMLETGKPLRN' A
#
# COMPACT_ATOMS: atom_id res chain seq x y z
N MET A 1 -3.53 -10.83 -10.18
CA MET A 1 -3.26 -10.96 -11.63
C MET A 1 -2.69 -9.65 -12.16
N VAL A 2 -3.48 -8.57 -12.21
CA VAL A 2 -3.07 -7.26 -12.76
C VAL A 2 -1.79 -6.64 -12.15
N LEU A 3 -1.67 -6.61 -10.81
CA LEU A 3 -0.50 -6.00 -10.16
C LEU A 3 0.82 -6.70 -10.54
N ASN A 4 0.81 -8.04 -10.58
CA ASN A 4 1.98 -8.83 -11.00
C ASN A 4 2.26 -8.66 -12.50
N ASP A 5 1.22 -8.51 -13.33
CA ASP A 5 1.39 -8.28 -14.77
C ASP A 5 2.03 -6.91 -15.03
N TYR A 6 1.61 -5.87 -14.31
CA TYR A 6 2.24 -4.55 -14.38
C TYR A 6 3.69 -4.56 -13.94
N TYR A 7 4.01 -5.27 -12.87
CA TYR A 7 5.40 -5.45 -12.45
C TYR A 7 6.24 -6.15 -13.52
N ARG A 8 5.76 -7.28 -14.05
CA ARG A 8 6.44 -8.03 -15.13
C ARG A 8 6.63 -7.20 -16.41
N SER A 9 5.71 -6.29 -16.70
CA SER A 9 5.80 -5.38 -17.85
C SER A 9 6.66 -4.12 -17.60
N GLY A 10 7.28 -3.98 -16.42
CA GLY A 10 8.08 -2.80 -16.03
C GLY A 10 7.25 -1.54 -15.75
N LYS A 11 5.94 -1.67 -15.62
CA LYS A 11 5.01 -0.57 -15.31
C LYS A 11 4.92 -0.29 -13.81
N ALA A 12 5.07 -1.31 -12.98
CA ALA A 12 5.15 -1.19 -11.52
C ALA A 12 6.56 -1.52 -11.03
N THR A 13 7.01 -0.83 -9.99
CA THR A 13 8.28 -1.11 -9.30
C THR A 13 8.12 -2.17 -8.20
N ASP A 14 9.23 -2.53 -7.56
CA ASP A 14 9.22 -3.39 -6.37
C ASP A 14 8.39 -2.78 -5.25
N HIS A 15 8.54 -1.47 -5.00
CA HIS A 15 7.77 -0.83 -3.93
C HIS A 15 6.28 -0.67 -4.27
N ASP A 16 5.93 -0.53 -5.55
CA ASP A 16 4.52 -0.54 -5.97
C ASP A 16 3.81 -1.87 -5.66
N LEU A 17 4.54 -3.00 -5.70
CA LEU A 17 4.00 -4.29 -5.25
C LEU A 17 3.71 -4.29 -3.75
N VAL A 18 4.59 -3.69 -2.95
CA VAL A 18 4.42 -3.59 -1.49
C VAL A 18 3.19 -2.76 -1.15
N VAL A 19 3.12 -1.55 -1.70
CA VAL A 19 1.99 -0.63 -1.46
C VAL A 19 0.69 -1.22 -2.00
N GLY A 20 0.69 -1.81 -3.19
CA GLY A 20 -0.50 -2.41 -3.79
C GLY A 20 -1.05 -3.59 -2.99
N LYS A 21 -0.19 -4.44 -2.43
CA LYS A 21 -0.60 -5.53 -1.53
C LYS A 21 -1.19 -5.00 -0.22
N SER A 22 -0.56 -3.97 0.36
CA SER A 22 -1.07 -3.31 1.56
C SER A 22 -2.45 -2.69 1.33
N LEU A 23 -2.65 -2.02 0.19
CA LEU A 23 -3.94 -1.47 -0.19
C LEU A 23 -5.00 -2.58 -0.36
N ALA A 24 -4.66 -3.65 -1.08
CA ALA A 24 -5.57 -4.78 -1.27
C ALA A 24 -5.98 -5.42 0.07
N ARG A 25 -5.07 -5.49 1.04
CA ARG A 25 -5.37 -5.97 2.40
C ARG A 25 -6.38 -5.09 3.11
N VAL A 26 -6.24 -3.75 3.05
CA VAL A 26 -7.19 -2.83 3.70
C VAL A 26 -8.57 -2.94 3.05
N LEU A 27 -8.63 -2.90 1.72
CA LEU A 27 -9.89 -2.94 0.97
C LEU A 27 -10.63 -4.27 1.07
N SER A 28 -9.91 -5.38 1.31
CA SER A 28 -10.52 -6.69 1.56
C SER A 28 -10.96 -6.89 3.02
N GLY A 29 -10.79 -5.89 3.89
CA GLY A 29 -11.09 -6.03 5.32
C GLY A 29 -10.03 -6.82 6.10
N GLY A 30 -8.89 -7.13 5.48
CA GLY A 30 -7.78 -7.81 6.11
C GLY A 30 -7.98 -9.31 6.18
N SER A 31 -7.96 -9.86 7.39
CA SER A 31 -8.15 -11.29 7.63
C SER A 31 -9.56 -11.52 8.16
N THR A 32 -10.53 -11.41 7.27
CA THR A 32 -11.97 -11.59 7.52
C THR A 32 -12.50 -12.73 6.65
N ASP A 33 -13.62 -13.33 7.05
CA ASP A 33 -14.40 -14.20 6.17
C ASP A 33 -15.37 -13.36 5.31
N ILE A 34 -15.80 -13.91 4.16
CA ILE A 34 -16.77 -13.25 3.28
C ILE A 34 -18.15 -13.08 3.92
N THR A 35 -18.46 -13.87 4.95
CA THR A 35 -19.73 -13.83 5.68
C THR A 35 -19.72 -12.88 6.86
N GLU A 36 -18.56 -12.35 7.26
CA GLU A 36 -18.42 -11.43 8.39
C GLU A 36 -18.74 -9.99 7.96
N LEU A 37 -19.61 -9.33 8.75
CA LEU A 37 -19.90 -7.91 8.56
C LEU A 37 -18.85 -7.07 9.27
N LEU A 38 -18.12 -6.26 8.50
CA LEU A 38 -17.15 -5.32 9.04
C LEU A 38 -17.78 -3.93 9.21
N THR A 39 -17.45 -3.31 10.34
CA THR A 39 -17.82 -1.92 10.60
C THR A 39 -16.81 -0.96 10.00
N GLU A 40 -17.22 0.30 9.81
CA GLU A 40 -16.32 1.37 9.36
C GLU A 40 -15.11 1.53 10.30
N ASP A 41 -15.34 1.49 11.62
CA ASP A 41 -14.28 1.59 12.63
C ASP A 41 -13.22 0.49 12.47
N HIS A 42 -13.62 -0.72 12.06
CA HIS A 42 -12.69 -1.81 11.80
C HIS A 42 -11.77 -1.49 10.62
N ILE A 43 -12.36 -0.98 9.53
CA ILE A 43 -11.61 -0.60 8.32
C ILE A 43 -10.67 0.57 8.63
N LEU A 44 -11.13 1.59 9.36
CA LEU A 44 -10.31 2.73 9.78
C LEU A 44 -9.12 2.29 10.65
N ALA A 45 -9.34 1.38 11.60
CA ALA A 45 -8.26 0.83 12.42
C ALA A 45 -7.24 0.04 11.58
N LEU A 46 -7.73 -0.73 10.60
CA LEU A 46 -6.90 -1.51 9.69
C LEU A 46 -6.07 -0.61 8.77
N GLU A 47 -6.66 0.43 8.20
CA GLU A 47 -5.99 1.43 7.38
C GLU A 47 -4.88 2.11 8.17
N ARG A 48 -5.19 2.64 9.35
CA ARG A 48 -4.23 3.32 10.22
C ARG A 48 -3.02 2.44 10.52
N ARG A 49 -3.25 1.17 10.91
CA ARG A 49 -2.16 0.23 11.18
C ARG A 49 -1.31 -0.03 9.92
N THR A 50 -1.96 -0.19 8.77
CA THR A 50 -1.27 -0.48 7.51
C THR A 50 -0.39 0.70 7.07
N ILE A 51 -0.87 1.93 7.21
CA ILE A 51 -0.08 3.15 6.94
C ILE A 51 1.13 3.21 7.87
N LEU A 52 0.95 2.97 9.17
CA LEU A 52 2.07 2.97 10.13
C LEU A 52 3.12 1.92 9.80
N GLU A 53 2.73 0.74 9.31
CA GLU A 53 3.69 -0.27 8.86
C GLU A 53 4.41 0.15 7.57
N LEU A 54 3.73 0.79 6.62
CA LEU A 54 4.37 1.33 5.42
C LEU A 54 5.39 2.42 5.75
N LEU A 55 5.11 3.28 6.74
CA LEU A 55 6.05 4.32 7.16
C LEU A 55 7.38 3.77 7.73
N LYS A 56 7.41 2.51 8.18
CA LYS A 56 8.66 1.84 8.59
C LYS A 56 9.52 1.38 7.42
N ASN A 57 8.99 1.44 6.19
CA ASN A 57 9.71 1.03 4.99
C ASN A 57 10.60 2.17 4.46
N PRO A 58 11.92 1.96 4.30
CA PRO A 58 12.82 2.98 3.77
C PRO A 58 12.42 3.51 2.38
N ALA A 59 11.83 2.68 1.53
CA ALA A 59 11.37 3.11 0.20
C ALA A 59 10.16 4.08 0.28
N THR A 60 9.30 3.92 1.30
CA THR A 60 8.22 4.87 1.58
C THR A 60 8.78 6.20 2.07
N LEU A 61 9.74 6.17 3.00
CA LEU A 61 10.42 7.38 3.47
C LEU A 61 11.11 8.12 2.34
N ALA A 62 11.84 7.40 1.47
CA ALA A 62 12.49 7.99 0.30
C ALA A 62 11.50 8.63 -0.68
N ARG A 63 10.29 8.06 -0.87
CA ARG A 63 9.23 8.69 -1.68
C ARG A 63 8.76 10.01 -1.05
N ILE A 64 8.59 10.03 0.27
CA ILE A 64 8.16 11.23 1.01
C ILE A 64 9.24 12.32 0.91
N GLU A 65 10.49 11.99 1.23
CA GLU A 65 11.63 12.92 1.17
C GLU A 65 11.79 13.50 -0.24
N HIS A 66 11.83 12.65 -1.27
CA HIS A 66 11.99 13.11 -2.64
C HIS A 66 10.84 14.01 -3.10
N MET A 67 9.61 13.70 -2.72
CA MET A 67 8.44 14.52 -3.04
C MET A 67 8.53 15.90 -2.35
N LEU A 68 8.97 15.95 -1.09
CA LEU A 68 9.15 17.20 -0.35
C LEU A 68 10.29 18.06 -0.94
N GLU A 69 11.38 17.43 -1.37
CA GLU A 69 12.55 18.14 -1.90
C GLU A 69 12.35 18.61 -3.35
N THR A 70 11.76 17.77 -4.20
CA THR A 70 11.73 17.99 -5.66
C THR A 70 10.34 18.34 -6.21
N GLY A 71 9.28 18.11 -5.43
CA GLY A 71 7.90 18.22 -5.87
C GLY A 71 7.48 17.15 -6.88
N LYS A 72 8.32 16.14 -7.14
CA LYS A 72 8.07 15.08 -8.12
C LYS A 72 8.00 13.71 -7.45
N PRO A 73 7.23 12.76 -8.00
CA PRO A 73 7.15 11.42 -7.45
C PRO A 73 8.45 10.64 -7.69
N LEU A 74 8.95 9.97 -6.66
CA LEU A 74 10.04 9.00 -6.78
C LEU A 74 9.49 7.65 -7.21
N ARG A 75 10.08 7.06 -8.26
CA ARG A 75 9.72 5.74 -8.78
C ARG A 75 10.78 4.71 -8.36
N ASN A 76 10.60 4.14 -7.17
CA ASN A 76 11.42 3.10 -6.54
C ASN A 76 10.59 1.86 -6.22
#